data_AF-A0A6P5WRR8-F1
#
_entry.id   AF-A0A6P5WRR8-F1
#
_cell.length_a   1.000
_cell.length_b   1.000
_cell.length_c   1.000
_cell.angle_alpha   90.00
_cell.angle_beta   90.00
_cell.angle_gamma   90.00
#
_symmetry.space_group_name_H-M   'P 1'
#
loop_
_entity.id
_entity.type
_entity.pdbx_description
1 polymer ?
#
loop_
_entity_poly.entity_id
_entity_poly.type
_entity_poly.pdbx_seq_one_letter_code
_entity_poly.pdbx_strand_id
1 'polypeptide(L)'
;MERKGLVLCSVVAFLGVLAAATGFAAEATRIKASEVKFVSTTQCSYPRSPALGLGLTAAAALLIAQIIINFATGCICCKRTRQTWNSNWTKALIFFVVSWFTFVIAFLLLLTGSALNDQHGEDSVYFSNYYCYVVKPGVFAGGAVLAIASVILGILYYLTLNTAKNATGPCGDAPVPNQGSMAMGQPQFPPRSSQDPVFVHEDTYNRRQFT
;
A
#
# COMPACT_ATOMS: atom_id res chain seq x y z
N MET A 1 11.95 14.84 6.67
CA MET A 1 11.31 14.24 5.48
C MET A 1 11.89 14.94 4.26
N GLU A 2 12.38 14.22 3.24
CA GLU A 2 12.88 14.86 2.03
C GLU A 2 11.75 15.65 1.33
N ARG A 3 12.08 16.76 0.64
CA ARG A 3 11.12 17.61 -0.08
C ARG A 3 10.20 16.79 -1.00
N LYS A 4 10.74 15.73 -1.61
CA LYS A 4 10.02 14.79 -2.49
C LYS A 4 8.91 14.01 -1.76
N GLY A 5 9.17 13.55 -0.53
CA GLY A 5 8.19 12.82 0.27
C GLY A 5 7.02 13.70 0.73
N LEU A 6 7.30 14.96 1.05
CA LEU A 6 6.26 15.95 1.39
C LEU A 6 5.34 16.22 0.19
N VAL A 7 5.92 16.46 -0.99
CA VAL A 7 5.17 16.67 -2.24
C VAL A 7 4.29 15.45 -2.55
N LEU A 8 4.84 14.25 -2.44
CA LEU A 8 4.07 13.03 -2.66
C LEU A 8 2.88 12.89 -1.71
N CYS A 9 3.11 13.05 -0.40
CA CYS A 9 2.03 12.96 0.59
C CYS A 9 0.97 14.03 0.33
N SER A 10 1.37 15.24 -0.06
CA SER A 10 0.45 16.33 -0.39
C SER A 10 -0.41 16.00 -1.62
N VAL A 11 0.17 15.45 -2.69
CA VAL A 11 -0.57 15.07 -3.91
C VAL A 11 -1.56 13.95 -3.61
N VAL A 12 -1.10 12.92 -2.89
CA VAL A 12 -1.93 11.78 -2.49
C VAL A 12 -3.08 12.22 -1.56
N ALA A 13 -2.80 13.10 -0.59
CA ALA A 13 -3.82 13.66 0.28
C ALA A 13 -4.85 14.48 -0.50
N PHE A 14 -4.40 15.30 -1.45
CA PHE A 14 -5.30 16.06 -2.32
C PHE A 14 -6.21 15.14 -3.14
N LEU A 15 -5.67 14.08 -3.74
CA LEU A 15 -6.46 13.09 -4.47
C LEU A 15 -7.46 12.37 -3.57
N GLY A 16 -7.09 12.07 -2.32
CA GLY A 16 -8.00 11.49 -1.33
C GLY A 16 -9.15 12.43 -0.95
N VAL A 17 -8.86 13.72 -0.75
CA VAL A 17 -9.88 14.75 -0.49
C VAL A 17 -10.79 14.91 -1.70
N LEU A 18 -10.21 14.94 -2.91
CA LEU A 18 -10.98 15.00 -4.16
C LEU A 18 -11.93 13.80 -4.27
N ALA A 19 -11.42 12.58 -4.06
CA ALA A 19 -12.22 11.36 -4.10
C ALA A 19 -13.35 11.36 -3.06
N ALA A 20 -13.08 11.83 -1.85
CA ALA A 20 -14.09 11.94 -0.81
C ALA A 20 -15.15 13.00 -1.15
N ALA A 21 -14.73 14.18 -1.61
CA ALA A 21 -15.63 15.26 -1.97
C ALA A 21 -16.56 14.87 -3.12
N THR A 22 -16.02 14.28 -4.19
CA THR A 22 -16.84 13.79 -5.31
C THR A 22 -17.67 12.58 -4.92
N GLY A 23 -17.19 11.70 -4.03
CA GLY A 23 -17.98 10.60 -3.48
C GLY A 23 -19.18 11.06 -2.64
N PHE A 24 -19.00 12.03 -1.74
CA PHE A 24 -20.12 12.63 -0.99
C PHE A 24 -21.06 13.41 -1.90
N ALA A 25 -20.54 14.11 -2.91
CA ALA A 25 -21.37 14.77 -3.91
C ALA A 25 -22.18 13.76 -4.74
N ALA A 26 -21.60 12.60 -5.08
CA ALA A 26 -22.30 11.51 -5.73
C ALA A 26 -23.42 10.95 -4.83
N GLU A 27 -23.18 10.79 -3.52
CA GLU A 27 -24.21 10.37 -2.56
C GLU A 27 -25.37 11.38 -2.51
N ALA A 28 -25.07 12.67 -2.50
CA ALA A 28 -26.07 13.74 -2.42
C ALA A 28 -26.90 13.87 -3.71
N THR A 29 -26.30 13.55 -4.85
CA THR A 29 -26.91 13.68 -6.18
C THR A 29 -27.42 12.36 -6.75
N ARG A 30 -27.30 11.25 -6.02
CA ARG A 30 -27.76 9.93 -6.44
C ARG A 30 -29.26 9.92 -6.71
N ILE A 31 -29.69 9.08 -7.62
CA ILE A 31 -31.10 8.86 -7.91
C ILE A 31 -31.76 8.21 -6.68
N LYS A 32 -32.90 8.76 -6.24
CA LYS A 32 -33.68 8.19 -5.13
C LYS A 32 -34.86 7.37 -5.66
N ALA A 33 -35.31 6.39 -4.88
CA ALA A 33 -36.45 5.56 -5.24
C ALA A 33 -37.74 6.37 -5.46
N SER A 34 -37.90 7.50 -4.79
CA SER A 34 -39.03 8.42 -4.97
C SER A 34 -39.03 9.17 -6.31
N GLU A 35 -37.88 9.22 -7.01
CA GLU A 35 -37.71 9.96 -8.26
C GLU A 35 -37.83 9.06 -9.50
N VAL A 36 -37.90 7.75 -9.31
CA VAL A 36 -38.06 6.76 -10.39
C VAL A 36 -39.51 6.74 -10.85
N LYS A 37 -39.72 6.86 -12.17
CA LYS A 37 -41.06 6.78 -12.79
C LYS A 37 -41.26 5.41 -13.42
N PHE A 38 -42.35 4.75 -13.07
CA PHE A 38 -42.80 3.53 -13.72
C PHE A 38 -43.53 3.91 -15.02
N VAL A 39 -42.93 3.62 -16.17
CA VAL A 39 -43.52 3.91 -17.49
C VAL A 39 -44.45 2.78 -17.92
N SER A 40 -44.12 1.54 -17.55
CA SER A 40 -44.96 0.36 -17.76
C SER A 40 -44.74 -0.65 -16.61
N THR A 41 -45.41 -1.80 -16.66
CA THR A 41 -45.18 -2.92 -15.75
C THR A 41 -43.77 -3.51 -15.86
N THR A 42 -43.01 -3.16 -16.91
CA THR A 42 -41.67 -3.70 -17.17
C THR A 42 -40.59 -2.64 -17.29
N GLN A 43 -40.94 -1.36 -17.44
CA GLN A 43 -40.00 -0.32 -17.81
C GLN A 43 -39.95 0.82 -16.78
N CYS A 44 -38.73 1.16 -16.38
CA CYS A 44 -38.41 2.22 -15.42
C CYS A 44 -37.73 3.38 -16.15
N SER A 45 -38.19 4.60 -15.91
CA SER A 45 -37.50 5.82 -16.35
C SER A 45 -36.79 6.45 -15.17
N TYR A 46 -35.48 6.61 -15.33
CA TYR A 46 -34.58 7.21 -14.35
C TYR A 46 -34.29 8.67 -14.73
N PRO A 47 -34.32 9.61 -13.77
CA PRO A 47 -33.93 10.98 -14.03
C PRO A 47 -32.42 11.08 -14.30
N ARG A 48 -32.01 12.09 -15.10
CA ARG A 48 -30.60 12.43 -15.28
C ARG A 48 -30.00 12.81 -13.93
N SER A 49 -28.92 12.14 -13.53
CA SER A 49 -28.17 12.43 -12.32
C SER A 49 -26.67 12.56 -12.61
N PRO A 50 -25.97 13.56 -12.02
CA PRO A 50 -24.52 13.69 -12.14
C PRO A 50 -23.76 12.68 -11.26
N ALA A 51 -24.42 11.88 -10.44
CA ALA A 51 -23.78 10.97 -9.50
C ALA A 51 -22.92 9.89 -10.18
N LEU A 52 -23.27 9.48 -11.40
CA LEU A 52 -22.43 8.61 -12.22
C LEU A 52 -21.04 9.21 -12.45
N GLY A 53 -20.99 10.44 -12.97
CA GLY A 53 -19.72 11.12 -13.25
C GLY A 53 -18.94 11.43 -11.98
N LEU A 54 -19.64 11.86 -10.92
CA LEU A 54 -19.02 12.12 -9.61
C LEU A 54 -18.45 10.86 -8.95
N GLY A 55 -19.15 9.73 -9.08
CA GLY A 55 -18.70 8.44 -8.57
C GLY A 55 -17.49 7.88 -9.35
N LEU A 56 -17.51 7.97 -10.68
CA LEU A 56 -16.38 7.56 -11.52
C LEU A 56 -15.14 8.42 -11.28
N THR A 57 -15.32 9.74 -11.15
CA THR A 57 -14.22 10.65 -10.81
C THR A 57 -13.65 10.36 -9.41
N ALA A 58 -14.51 10.02 -8.43
CA ALA A 58 -14.05 9.57 -7.12
C ALA A 58 -13.21 8.29 -7.21
N ALA A 59 -13.70 7.28 -7.93
CA ALA A 59 -13.01 6.02 -8.13
C ALA A 59 -11.66 6.20 -8.84
N ALA A 60 -11.62 7.04 -9.88
CA ALA A 60 -10.39 7.36 -10.62
C ALA A 60 -9.36 8.09 -9.73
N ALA A 61 -9.78 9.11 -8.97
CA ALA A 61 -8.90 9.84 -8.08
C ALA A 61 -8.29 8.92 -7.00
N LEU A 62 -9.11 8.04 -6.41
CA LEU A 62 -8.64 7.06 -5.43
C LEU A 62 -7.67 6.04 -6.05
N LEU A 63 -7.95 5.55 -7.26
CA LEU A 63 -7.05 4.64 -7.99
C LEU A 63 -5.70 5.30 -8.27
N ILE A 64 -5.69 6.55 -8.73
CA ILE A 64 -4.45 7.30 -8.98
C ILE A 64 -3.66 7.48 -7.67
N ALA A 65 -4.33 7.82 -6.57
CA ALA A 65 -3.68 7.93 -5.26
C ALA A 65 -3.02 6.61 -4.85
N GLN A 66 -3.73 5.49 -5.00
CA GLN A 66 -3.22 4.15 -4.70
C GLN A 66 -2.00 3.81 -5.58
N ILE A 67 -2.04 4.10 -6.88
CA ILE A 67 -0.93 3.85 -7.81
C ILE A 67 0.31 4.65 -7.39
N ILE A 68 0.17 5.94 -7.05
CA ILE A 68 1.29 6.80 -6.65
C ILE A 68 2.00 6.24 -5.41
N ILE A 69 1.24 5.83 -4.38
CA ILE A 69 1.81 5.25 -3.15
C ILE A 69 2.56 3.95 -3.45
N ASN A 70 1.95 3.05 -4.22
CA ASN A 70 2.57 1.76 -4.56
C ASN A 70 3.84 1.96 -5.40
N PHE A 71 3.82 2.87 -6.38
CA PHE A 71 4.98 3.18 -7.20
C PHE A 71 6.13 3.78 -6.38
N ALA A 72 5.84 4.72 -5.48
CA ALA A 72 6.86 5.38 -4.67
C ALA A 72 7.46 4.49 -3.56
N THR A 73 6.71 3.50 -3.07
CA THR A 73 7.21 2.56 -2.08
C THR A 73 8.06 1.45 -2.71
N GLY A 74 7.79 1.11 -3.97
CA GLY A 74 8.49 0.10 -4.77
C GLY A 74 8.01 -1.32 -4.46
N CYS A 75 8.50 -2.30 -5.24
CA CYS A 75 8.17 -3.70 -5.01
C CYS A 75 8.79 -4.19 -3.69
N ILE A 76 7.94 -4.66 -2.76
CA ILE A 76 8.36 -5.29 -1.50
C ILE A 76 9.31 -6.47 -1.78
N CYS A 77 9.09 -7.19 -2.89
CA CYS A 77 9.81 -8.40 -3.28
C CYS A 77 11.20 -8.13 -3.87
N CYS A 78 11.40 -6.98 -4.54
CA CYS A 78 12.66 -6.68 -5.22
C CYS A 78 13.73 -6.06 -4.30
N LYS A 79 13.35 -5.62 -3.10
CA LYS A 79 14.30 -5.16 -2.09
C LYS A 79 14.73 -6.35 -1.24
N ARG A 80 15.62 -7.18 -1.79
CA ARG A 80 16.40 -8.16 -1.02
C ARG A 80 17.40 -7.41 -0.16
N THR A 81 16.92 -6.78 0.90
CA THR A 81 17.78 -6.34 1.98
C THR A 81 17.46 -7.23 3.16
N ARG A 82 18.54 -7.65 3.81
CA ARG A 82 18.62 -8.48 5.00
C ARG A 82 17.93 -7.72 6.14
N GLN A 83 16.62 -7.53 6.04
CA GLN A 83 15.81 -6.77 6.98
C GLN A 83 15.76 -7.62 8.25
N THR A 84 16.47 -7.18 9.27
CA THR A 84 16.13 -7.60 10.63
C THR A 84 14.65 -7.27 10.81
N TRP A 85 13.87 -8.23 11.29
CA TRP A 85 12.43 -8.10 11.51
C TRP A 85 12.19 -7.06 12.62
N ASN A 86 12.25 -5.79 12.24
CA ASN A 86 12.11 -4.67 13.17
C ASN A 86 10.62 -4.32 13.27
N SER A 87 10.16 -3.90 14.45
CA SER A 87 8.75 -3.52 14.72
C SER A 87 8.15 -2.57 13.67
N ASN A 88 8.96 -1.66 13.11
CA ASN A 88 8.51 -0.70 12.09
C ASN A 88 8.15 -1.36 10.75
N TRP A 89 8.83 -2.45 10.36
CA TRP A 89 8.51 -3.17 9.13
C TRP A 89 7.17 -3.90 9.25
N THR A 90 6.92 -4.56 10.39
CA THR A 90 5.63 -5.21 10.68
C THR A 90 4.49 -4.20 10.67
N LYS A 91 4.67 -3.01 11.29
CA LYS A 91 3.67 -1.92 11.24
C LYS A 91 3.40 -1.45 9.81
N ALA A 92 4.45 -1.25 9.01
CA ALA A 92 4.30 -0.85 7.61
C ALA A 92 3.51 -1.90 6.80
N LEU A 93 3.78 -3.19 7.02
CA LEU A 93 3.03 -4.28 6.36
C LEU A 93 1.55 -4.27 6.76
N ILE A 94 1.23 -4.06 8.04
CA ILE A 94 -0.15 -3.96 8.51
C ILE A 94 -0.86 -2.78 7.81
N PHE A 95 -0.25 -1.59 7.81
CA PHE A 95 -0.83 -0.43 7.12
C PHE A 95 -1.02 -0.68 5.62
N PHE A 96 -0.07 -1.35 4.96
CA PHE A 96 -0.19 -1.73 3.56
C PHE A 96 -1.40 -2.65 3.33
N VAL A 97 -1.51 -3.74 4.09
CA VAL A 97 -2.60 -4.72 3.93
C VAL A 97 -3.96 -4.07 4.19
N VAL A 98 -4.11 -3.33 5.28
CA VAL A 98 -5.39 -2.68 5.60
C VAL A 98 -5.71 -1.61 4.55
N SER A 99 -4.73 -0.82 4.09
CA SER A 99 -4.95 0.17 3.01
C SER A 99 -5.52 -0.48 1.74
N TRP A 100 -4.98 -1.64 1.34
CA TRP A 100 -5.44 -2.39 0.17
C TRP A 100 -6.87 -2.89 0.33
N PHE A 101 -7.21 -3.46 1.49
CA PHE A 101 -8.59 -3.89 1.75
C PHE A 101 -9.56 -2.71 1.71
N THR A 102 -9.23 -1.60 2.38
CA THR A 102 -10.07 -0.39 2.36
C THR A 102 -10.19 0.20 0.95
N PHE A 103 -9.10 0.18 0.17
CA PHE A 103 -9.07 0.63 -1.22
C PHE A 103 -10.02 -0.20 -2.09
N VAL A 104 -9.91 -1.53 -2.07
CA VAL A 104 -10.73 -2.42 -2.90
C VAL A 104 -12.21 -2.24 -2.57
N ILE A 105 -12.56 -2.21 -1.28
CA ILE A 105 -13.96 -2.02 -0.86
C ILE A 105 -14.46 -0.64 -1.30
N ALA A 106 -13.70 0.44 -1.06
CA ALA A 106 -14.08 1.79 -1.48
C ALA A 106 -14.27 1.88 -3.00
N PHE A 107 -13.32 1.34 -3.77
CA PHE A 107 -13.34 1.37 -5.22
C PHE A 107 -14.56 0.63 -5.78
N LEU A 108 -14.86 -0.57 -5.27
CA LEU A 108 -16.04 -1.33 -5.66
C LEU A 108 -17.34 -0.60 -5.27
N LEU A 109 -17.44 -0.03 -4.06
CA LEU A 109 -18.62 0.74 -3.67
C LEU A 109 -18.86 1.95 -4.59
N LEU A 110 -17.80 2.69 -4.94
CA LEU A 110 -17.90 3.84 -5.85
C LEU A 110 -18.28 3.40 -7.27
N LEU A 111 -17.69 2.32 -7.80
CA LEU A 111 -18.02 1.81 -9.13
C LEU A 111 -19.43 1.21 -9.19
N THR A 112 -19.80 0.38 -8.22
CA THR A 112 -21.14 -0.20 -8.14
C THR A 112 -22.20 0.90 -7.95
N GLY A 113 -21.95 1.88 -7.07
CA GLY A 113 -22.81 3.05 -6.95
C GLY A 113 -22.96 3.80 -8.27
N SER A 114 -21.86 3.97 -9.01
CA SER A 114 -21.86 4.64 -10.33
C SER A 114 -22.65 3.84 -11.36
N ALA A 115 -22.36 2.55 -11.52
CA ALA A 115 -22.99 1.66 -12.50
C ALA A 115 -24.51 1.57 -12.28
N LEU A 116 -24.93 1.44 -11.03
CA LEU A 116 -26.36 1.42 -10.67
C LEU A 116 -27.05 2.77 -10.85
N ASN A 117 -26.29 3.86 -10.95
CA ASN A 117 -26.80 5.20 -11.23
C ASN A 117 -26.70 5.57 -12.73
N ASP A 118 -26.11 4.71 -13.57
CA ASP A 118 -26.10 4.83 -15.03
C ASP A 118 -27.22 4.02 -15.70
N GLN A 119 -27.95 3.20 -14.93
CA GLN A 119 -29.01 2.35 -15.49
C GLN A 119 -30.16 3.21 -16.03
N HIS A 120 -30.03 3.60 -17.29
CA HIS A 120 -31.07 4.20 -18.10
C HIS A 120 -31.95 3.08 -18.65
N GLY A 121 -32.77 2.49 -17.78
CA GLY A 121 -33.83 1.58 -18.20
C GLY A 121 -33.34 0.26 -18.80
N GLU A 122 -32.27 -0.33 -18.24
CA GLU A 122 -31.97 -1.73 -18.53
C GLU A 122 -32.77 -2.62 -17.56
N ASP A 123 -33.69 -3.38 -18.16
CA ASP A 123 -34.57 -4.35 -17.51
C ASP A 123 -33.76 -5.26 -16.56
N SER A 124 -33.78 -4.98 -15.26
CA SER A 124 -33.22 -5.91 -14.27
C SER A 124 -34.18 -7.08 -14.11
N VAL A 125 -34.08 -8.05 -15.02
CA VAL A 125 -34.76 -9.35 -14.96
C VAL A 125 -34.18 -10.13 -13.78
N TYR A 126 -34.82 -10.01 -12.62
CA TYR A 126 -34.53 -10.88 -11.47
C TYR A 126 -35.85 -11.52 -11.01
N PHE A 127 -36.01 -12.82 -11.25
CA PHE A 127 -37.15 -13.63 -10.78
C PHE A 127 -38.54 -13.17 -11.24
N SER A 128 -38.79 -13.08 -12.56
CA SER A 128 -40.12 -12.91 -13.17
C SER A 128 -40.96 -11.72 -12.67
N ASN A 129 -40.33 -10.78 -11.97
CA ASN A 129 -40.94 -9.62 -11.38
C ASN A 129 -40.03 -8.43 -11.71
N TYR A 130 -40.62 -7.41 -12.33
CA TYR A 130 -39.89 -6.24 -12.78
C TYR A 130 -39.76 -5.28 -11.61
N TYR A 131 -38.55 -5.17 -11.04
CA TYR A 131 -38.26 -4.21 -9.98
C TYR A 131 -37.22 -3.22 -10.48
N CYS A 132 -37.50 -1.91 -10.35
CA CYS A 132 -36.50 -0.87 -10.59
C CYS A 132 -35.52 -0.86 -9.42
N TYR A 133 -34.26 -1.23 -9.65
CA TYR A 133 -33.24 -1.20 -8.61
C TYR A 133 -32.65 0.20 -8.44
N VAL A 134 -32.52 0.66 -7.20
CA VAL A 134 -31.91 1.96 -6.87
C VAL A 134 -30.82 1.78 -5.84
N VAL A 135 -29.73 2.54 -5.97
CA VAL A 135 -28.61 2.55 -5.02
C VAL A 135 -29.12 2.83 -3.61
N LYS A 136 -28.81 1.93 -2.68
CA LYS A 136 -29.13 2.14 -1.27
C LYS A 136 -28.42 3.38 -0.72
N PRO A 137 -29.09 4.14 0.18
CA PRO A 137 -28.43 5.24 0.88
C PRO A 137 -27.15 4.74 1.57
N GLY A 138 -26.08 5.52 1.44
CA GLY A 138 -24.82 5.30 2.12
C GLY A 138 -23.78 4.50 1.34
N VAL A 139 -24.08 4.02 0.13
CA VAL A 139 -23.08 3.30 -0.69
C VAL A 139 -21.94 4.24 -1.11
N PHE A 140 -22.27 5.43 -1.63
CA PHE A 140 -21.25 6.40 -2.03
C PHE A 140 -20.60 7.05 -0.79
N ALA A 141 -21.37 7.35 0.25
CA ALA A 141 -20.81 7.87 1.51
C ALA A 141 -19.84 6.87 2.16
N GLY A 142 -20.20 5.58 2.21
CA GLY A 142 -19.33 4.52 2.70
C GLY A 142 -18.06 4.39 1.87
N GLY A 143 -18.20 4.44 0.53
CA GLY A 143 -17.06 4.49 -0.39
C GLY A 143 -16.14 5.69 -0.13
N ALA A 144 -16.69 6.88 0.09
CA ALA A 144 -15.94 8.10 0.37
C ALA A 144 -15.18 8.02 1.71
N VAL A 145 -15.81 7.52 2.77
CA VAL A 145 -15.16 7.34 4.08
C VAL A 145 -14.03 6.31 4.00
N LEU A 146 -14.26 5.18 3.33
CA LEU A 146 -13.24 4.16 3.12
C LEU A 146 -12.10 4.65 2.21
N ALA A 147 -12.39 5.54 1.25
CA ALA A 147 -11.38 6.21 0.43
C ALA A 147 -10.43 7.07 1.28
N ILE A 148 -10.98 7.87 2.21
CA ILE A 148 -10.17 8.64 3.17
C ILE A 148 -9.32 7.70 4.02
N ALA A 149 -9.93 6.67 4.60
CA ALA A 149 -9.22 5.70 5.44
C ALA A 149 -8.07 5.03 4.66
N SER A 150 -8.33 4.60 3.43
CA SER A 150 -7.33 4.02 2.53
C SER A 150 -6.15 4.97 2.28
N VAL A 151 -6.43 6.23 1.94
CA VAL A 151 -5.39 7.24 1.68
C VAL A 151 -4.56 7.53 2.93
N ILE A 152 -5.20 7.68 4.09
CA ILE A 152 -4.49 7.89 5.37
C ILE A 152 -3.58 6.69 5.66
N LEU A 153 -4.10 5.46 5.57
CA LEU A 153 -3.32 4.24 5.80
C LEU A 153 -2.18 4.10 4.80
N GLY A 154 -2.39 4.46 3.53
CA GLY A 154 -1.36 4.46 2.50
C GLY A 154 -0.24 5.48 2.76
N ILE A 155 -0.59 6.67 3.25
CA ILE A 155 0.40 7.68 3.68
C ILE A 155 1.18 7.18 4.90
N LEU A 156 0.49 6.61 5.90
CA LEU A 156 1.15 6.02 7.07
C LEU A 156 2.08 4.87 6.69
N TYR A 157 1.67 4.03 5.74
CA TYR A 157 2.52 2.99 5.16
C TYR A 157 3.78 3.60 4.54
N TYR A 158 3.64 4.60 3.67
CA TYR A 158 4.78 5.28 3.04
C TYR A 158 5.75 5.87 4.08
N LEU A 159 5.22 6.58 5.08
CA LEU A 159 6.03 7.21 6.13
C LEU A 159 6.74 6.18 7.00
N THR A 160 6.03 5.14 7.45
CA THR A 160 6.60 4.09 8.31
C THR A 160 7.70 3.32 7.57
N LEU A 161 7.47 3.00 6.29
CA LEU A 161 8.45 2.33 5.45
C LEU A 161 9.68 3.20 5.22
N ASN A 162 9.52 4.51 5.01
CA ASN A 162 10.65 5.42 4.79
C ASN A 162 11.45 5.67 6.07
N THR A 163 10.79 5.75 7.23
CA THR A 163 11.46 5.82 8.54
C THR A 163 12.28 4.55 8.80
N ALA A 164 11.74 3.37 8.49
CA ALA A 164 12.48 2.11 8.61
C ALA A 164 13.72 2.07 7.69
N LYS A 165 13.63 2.62 6.48
CA LYS A 165 14.77 2.73 5.54
C LYS A 165 15.87 3.65 6.09
N ASN A 166 15.51 4.81 6.63
CA ASN A 166 16.46 5.77 7.18
C ASN A 166 17.16 5.25 8.45
N ALA A 167 16.46 4.48 9.28
CA ALA A 167 17.06 3.81 10.44
C ALA A 167 18.05 2.69 10.06
N THR A 168 18.02 2.22 8.80
CA THR A 168 18.84 1.11 8.30
C THR A 168 19.79 1.57 7.18
N GLY A 169 20.30 2.81 7.25
CA GLY A 169 21.09 3.43 6.18
C GLY A 169 22.25 2.56 5.64
N PRO A 170 22.68 2.77 4.38
CA PRO A 170 23.84 2.09 3.82
C PRO A 170 25.08 2.50 4.62
N CYS A 171 25.57 1.59 5.46
CA CYS A 171 26.84 1.65 6.21
C CYS A 171 27.36 3.09 6.47
N GLY A 172 26.80 3.74 7.48
CA GLY A 172 27.33 4.96 8.05
C GLY A 172 27.11 4.90 9.56
N ASP A 173 28.21 4.70 10.27
CA ASP A 173 28.46 5.13 11.65
C ASP A 173 27.23 5.21 12.56
N ALA A 174 26.86 4.06 13.13
CA ALA A 174 26.12 4.10 14.39
C ALA A 174 27.07 4.67 15.47
N PRO A 175 26.69 5.73 16.22
CA PRO A 175 27.33 6.01 17.48
C PRO A 175 27.10 4.78 18.35
N VAL A 176 28.17 4.07 18.68
CA VAL A 176 28.15 2.94 19.61
C VAL A 176 27.44 3.40 20.88
N PRO A 177 26.30 2.79 21.27
CA PRO A 177 25.75 3.02 22.59
C PRO A 177 26.81 2.55 23.58
N ASN A 178 27.21 3.41 24.50
CA ASN A 178 28.13 3.06 25.57
C ASN A 178 27.45 2.02 26.48
N GLN A 179 27.48 0.76 26.06
CA GLN A 179 26.96 -0.36 26.82
C GLN A 179 28.10 -0.85 27.70
N GLY A 180 27.93 -0.65 29.00
CA GLY A 180 28.89 -1.03 30.02
C GLY A 180 29.33 -2.48 29.87
N SER A 181 30.64 -2.66 30.00
CA SER A 181 31.31 -3.84 30.53
C SER A 181 30.70 -5.19 30.11
N MET A 182 30.95 -5.60 28.86
CA MET A 182 31.01 -7.02 28.52
C MET A 182 32.46 -7.37 28.20
N ALA A 183 33.07 -8.16 29.09
CA ALA A 183 34.42 -8.68 28.93
C ALA A 183 34.45 -9.62 27.72
N MET A 184 35.03 -9.16 26.61
CA MET A 184 35.40 -10.03 25.50
C MET A 184 36.63 -10.83 25.94
N GLY A 185 36.47 -12.14 26.13
CA GLY A 185 37.59 -13.06 26.31
C GLY A 185 38.45 -13.07 25.03
N GLN A 186 39.50 -12.26 25.02
CA GLN A 186 40.45 -12.18 23.92
C GLN A 186 41.43 -13.38 24.00
N PRO A 187 41.51 -14.26 22.99
CA PRO A 187 42.58 -15.26 22.95
C PRO A 187 43.92 -14.53 22.72
N GLN A 188 44.86 -14.65 23.66
CA GLN A 188 46.22 -14.19 23.42
C GLN A 188 46.93 -15.17 22.47
N PHE A 189 47.22 -14.70 21.26
CA PHE A 189 48.21 -15.36 20.40
C PHE A 189 49.60 -14.81 20.74
N PRO A 190 50.63 -15.66 20.91
CA PRO A 190 51.99 -15.20 21.17
C PRO A 190 52.58 -14.47 19.95
N PRO A 191 53.59 -13.60 20.14
CA PRO A 191 54.15 -12.76 19.07
C PRO A 191 54.79 -13.61 17.96
N ARG A 192 54.49 -13.22 16.72
CA ARG A 192 55.02 -13.83 15.48
C ARG A 192 56.51 -13.49 15.36
N SER A 193 57.39 -14.45 15.65
CA SER A 193 58.81 -14.34 15.29
C SER A 193 58.94 -14.35 13.77
N SER A 194 59.62 -13.35 13.23
CA SER A 194 60.01 -13.24 11.82
C SER A 194 61.04 -14.32 11.47
N GLN A 195 60.56 -15.51 11.11
CA GLN A 195 61.30 -16.52 10.37
C GLN A 195 60.38 -17.06 9.29
N ASP A 196 60.74 -16.79 8.03
CA ASP A 196 60.07 -17.35 6.87
C ASP A 196 60.02 -18.88 6.97
N PRO A 197 58.91 -19.53 6.62
CA PRO A 197 58.86 -20.98 6.58
C PRO A 197 59.76 -21.48 5.44
N VAL A 198 60.84 -22.18 5.81
CA VAL A 198 61.66 -22.94 4.86
C VAL A 198 60.80 -24.08 4.32
N PHE A 199 60.35 -23.96 3.08
CA PHE A 199 59.74 -25.07 2.35
C PHE A 199 60.81 -26.10 2.02
N VAL A 200 60.81 -27.21 2.76
CA VAL A 200 61.63 -28.38 2.42
C VAL A 200 60.89 -29.17 1.34
N HIS A 201 61.57 -29.41 0.22
CA HIS A 201 61.03 -30.18 -0.90
C HIS A 201 60.86 -31.66 -0.50
N GLU A 202 59.72 -32.24 -0.88
CA GLU A 202 59.25 -33.59 -0.47
C GLU A 202 60.26 -34.71 -0.77
N ASP A 203 61.16 -34.49 -1.73
CA ASP A 203 62.21 -35.42 -2.14
C ASP A 203 63.24 -35.72 -1.03
N THR A 204 63.31 -34.88 0.00
CA THR A 204 64.25 -35.05 1.12
C THR A 204 63.79 -36.14 2.10
N TYR A 205 62.48 -36.42 2.18
CA TYR A 205 61.94 -37.40 3.12
C TYR A 205 62.12 -38.85 2.64
N ASN A 206 62.00 -39.09 1.32
CA ASN A 206 62.09 -40.45 0.76
C ASN A 206 63.51 -41.05 0.76
N ARG A 207 64.57 -40.23 0.89
CA ARG A 207 65.95 -40.75 0.91
C ARG A 207 66.38 -41.35 2.26
N ARG A 208 65.57 -41.24 3.33
CA ARG A 208 65.90 -41.77 4.67
C ARG A 208 65.23 -43.10 5.02
N GLN A 209 64.35 -43.64 4.17
CA GLN A 209 63.69 -44.92 4.44
C GLN A 209 64.38 -46.14 3.83
N PHE A 210 65.46 -45.95 3.07
CA PHE A 210 66.23 -47.03 2.45
C PHE A 210 67.70 -46.96 2.87
N THR A 211 67.96 -47.18 4.16
CA THR A 211 69.25 -47.64 4.70
C THR A 211 68.99 -48.39 5.99
#